data_AF-A0A0B6YVC7-F1
#
_entry.id   AF-A0A0B6YVC7-F1
#
_cell.length_a   1.000
_cell.length_b   1.000
_cell.length_c   1.000
_cell.angle_alpha   90.00
_cell.angle_beta   90.00
_cell.angle_gamma   90.00
#
_symmetry.space_group_name_H-M   'P 1'
#
loop_
_entity.id
_entity.type
_entity.pdbx_description
1 polymer ?
#
loop_
_entity_poly.entity_id
_entity_poly.type
_entity_poly.pdbx_seq_one_letter_code
_entity_poly.pdbx_strand_id
1 'polypeptide(L)'
;YPLCLTWCNLKLTLKKRKKLMLCGVLLIGTIWLIFSHNAAQIRKEVNILRALPCSDTHSREIISSICSLYKKGEIVGDLCEPLCNKKLVQFVRCLNYKHGKFVVHVECTQICKQHETVPAVLKMIHEDVSNNTLKEIDKELSIHMHLQDKIDTINIHANTITAESLSLLIQDLLASEYGITPREGQDMLNVLWDEYGNYFTGTSTNLIFARSFWSVVRQNEYRISKVFSDWDVFPKIYG
;
A
#
# COMPACT_ATOMS: atom_id res chain seq x y z
N TYR A 1 -69.19 -41.44 -23.11
CA TYR A 1 -68.38 -41.38 -21.87
C TYR A 1 -66.91 -41.86 -21.95
N PRO A 2 -66.26 -42.23 -23.10
CA PRO A 2 -64.84 -42.65 -23.05
C PRO A 2 -63.81 -41.54 -23.36
N LEU A 3 -64.22 -40.41 -23.97
CA LEU A 3 -63.29 -39.38 -24.46
C LEU A 3 -62.74 -38.42 -23.39
N CYS A 4 -63.34 -38.38 -22.19
CA CYS A 4 -62.93 -37.44 -21.14
C CYS A 4 -61.76 -37.96 -20.28
N LEU A 5 -61.60 -39.28 -20.17
CA LEU A 5 -60.57 -39.92 -19.34
C LEU A 5 -59.18 -39.94 -20.01
N THR A 6 -59.11 -39.96 -21.34
CA THR A 6 -57.84 -39.94 -22.10
C THR A 6 -57.19 -38.55 -22.13
N TRP A 7 -57.99 -37.48 -22.18
CA TRP A 7 -57.47 -36.10 -22.15
C TRP A 7 -56.93 -35.68 -20.77
N CYS A 8 -57.53 -36.18 -19.69
CA CYS A 8 -57.07 -35.86 -18.33
C CYS A 8 -55.72 -36.52 -18.00
N ASN A 9 -55.51 -37.77 -18.44
CA ASN A 9 -54.25 -38.49 -18.27
C ASN A 9 -53.08 -37.92 -19.11
N LEU A 10 -53.35 -37.37 -20.29
CA LEU A 10 -52.33 -36.71 -21.13
C LEU A 10 -51.87 -35.35 -20.53
N LYS A 11 -52.78 -34.57 -19.94
CA LYS A 11 -52.42 -33.31 -19.25
C LYS A 11 -51.61 -33.55 -17.97
N LEU A 12 -51.91 -34.60 -17.21
CA LEU A 12 -51.17 -34.97 -15.99
C LEU A 12 -49.74 -35.45 -16.30
N THR A 13 -49.54 -36.20 -17.39
CA THR A 13 -48.22 -36.69 -17.82
C THR A 13 -47.34 -35.57 -18.42
N LEU A 14 -47.91 -34.64 -19.19
CA LEU A 14 -47.20 -33.45 -19.69
C LEU A 14 -46.79 -32.50 -18.56
N LYS A 15 -47.64 -32.31 -17.53
CA LYS A 15 -47.34 -31.47 -16.36
C LYS A 15 -46.23 -32.08 -15.48
N LYS A 16 -46.21 -33.41 -15.32
CA LYS A 16 -45.11 -34.15 -14.67
C LYS A 16 -43.79 -34.05 -15.45
N ARG A 17 -43.81 -34.18 -16.78
CA ARG A 17 -42.60 -34.02 -17.62
C ARG A 17 -42.03 -32.60 -17.60
N LYS A 18 -42.88 -31.56 -17.61
CA LYS A 18 -42.44 -30.17 -17.46
C LYS A 18 -41.82 -29.89 -16.09
N LYS A 19 -42.38 -30.44 -15.00
CA LYS A 19 -41.78 -30.34 -13.66
C LYS A 19 -40.45 -31.07 -13.55
N LEU A 20 -40.33 -32.26 -14.17
CA LEU A 20 -39.07 -33.02 -14.19
C LEU A 20 -37.97 -32.31 -14.99
N MET A 21 -38.32 -31.73 -16.14
CA MET A 21 -37.42 -30.88 -16.93
C MET A 21 -36.97 -29.64 -16.14
N LEU A 22 -37.90 -28.97 -15.44
CA LEU A 22 -37.58 -27.79 -14.62
C LEU A 22 -36.64 -28.14 -13.46
N CYS A 23 -36.86 -29.27 -12.78
CA CYS A 23 -35.94 -29.77 -11.76
C CYS A 23 -34.56 -30.11 -12.34
N GLY A 24 -34.49 -30.71 -13.52
CA GLY A 24 -33.21 -30.98 -14.20
C GLY A 24 -32.43 -29.71 -14.52
N VAL A 25 -33.09 -28.68 -15.05
CA VAL A 25 -32.46 -27.38 -15.35
C VAL A 25 -32.00 -26.66 -14.07
N LEU A 26 -32.79 -26.71 -12.99
CA LEU A 26 -32.40 -26.13 -11.71
C LEU A 26 -31.22 -26.88 -11.06
N LEU A 27 -31.16 -28.21 -11.17
CA LEU A 27 -30.02 -29.00 -10.71
C LEU A 27 -28.75 -28.68 -11.50
N ILE A 28 -28.83 -28.58 -12.83
CA ILE A 28 -27.68 -28.22 -13.65
C ILE A 28 -27.22 -26.78 -13.34
N GLY A 29 -28.16 -25.84 -13.17
CA GLY A 29 -27.85 -24.46 -12.80
C GLY A 29 -27.18 -24.34 -11.42
N THR A 30 -27.67 -25.07 -10.42
CA THR A 30 -27.06 -25.08 -9.08
C THR A 30 -25.69 -25.75 -9.07
N ILE A 31 -25.51 -26.85 -9.79
CA ILE A 31 -24.21 -27.50 -9.97
C ILE A 31 -23.22 -26.53 -10.63
N TRP A 32 -23.63 -25.82 -11.70
CA TRP A 32 -22.77 -24.85 -12.38
C TRP A 32 -22.39 -23.66 -11.49
N LEU A 33 -23.32 -23.16 -10.67
CA LEU A 33 -23.05 -22.13 -9.66
C LEU A 33 -22.05 -22.60 -8.59
N ILE A 34 -22.19 -23.84 -8.10
CA ILE A 34 -21.25 -24.42 -7.13
C ILE A 34 -19.87 -24.61 -7.75
N PHE A 35 -19.78 -25.14 -8.97
CA PHE A 35 -18.49 -25.31 -9.67
C PHE A 35 -17.82 -23.98 -9.99
N SER A 36 -18.57 -22.98 -10.46
CA SER A 36 -18.03 -21.65 -10.76
C SER A 36 -17.55 -20.92 -9.50
N HIS A 37 -18.28 -21.03 -8.39
CA HIS A 37 -17.88 -20.45 -7.11
C HIS A 37 -16.62 -21.11 -6.54
N ASN A 38 -16.56 -22.46 -6.53
CA ASN A 38 -15.37 -23.19 -6.12
C ASN A 38 -14.17 -22.89 -7.03
N ALA A 39 -14.35 -22.79 -8.35
CA ALA A 39 -13.29 -22.42 -9.27
C ALA A 39 -12.80 -20.97 -9.07
N ALA A 40 -13.68 -20.04 -8.66
CA ALA A 40 -13.28 -18.69 -8.29
C ALA A 40 -12.46 -18.67 -6.99
N GLN A 41 -12.83 -19.48 -6.00
CA GLN A 41 -12.12 -19.59 -4.73
C GLN A 41 -10.75 -20.26 -4.91
N ILE A 42 -10.67 -21.36 -5.68
CA ILE A 42 -9.41 -22.02 -6.02
C ILE A 42 -8.47 -21.08 -6.79
N ARG A 43 -8.99 -20.26 -7.71
CA ARG A 43 -8.17 -19.25 -8.43
C ARG A 43 -7.57 -18.20 -7.49
N LYS A 44 -8.29 -17.78 -6.44
CA LYS A 44 -7.75 -16.86 -5.43
C LYS A 44 -6.61 -17.51 -4.64
N GLU A 45 -6.78 -18.74 -4.17
CA GLU A 45 -5.76 -19.48 -3.40
C GLU A 45 -4.52 -19.83 -4.24
N VAL A 46 -4.70 -20.23 -5.51
CA VAL A 46 -3.57 -20.51 -6.41
C VAL A 46 -2.79 -19.25 -6.78
N ASN A 47 -3.45 -18.08 -6.84
CA ASN A 47 -2.74 -16.81 -7.03
C ASN A 47 -1.92 -16.41 -5.81
N ILE A 48 -2.36 -16.76 -4.59
CA ILE A 48 -1.59 -16.56 -3.35
C ILE A 48 -0.35 -17.46 -3.33
N LEU A 49 -0.46 -18.71 -3.81
CA LEU A 49 0.66 -19.65 -3.93
C LEU A 49 1.63 -19.35 -5.08
N ARG A 50 1.26 -18.47 -6.02
CA ARG A 50 2.12 -17.99 -7.13
C ARG A 50 2.78 -16.64 -6.83
N ALA A 51 2.79 -16.18 -5.58
CA ALA A 51 3.74 -15.15 -5.19
C ALA A 51 5.14 -15.68 -5.49
N LEU A 52 5.81 -15.09 -6.49
CA LEU A 52 7.17 -15.47 -6.87
C LEU A 52 8.03 -15.47 -5.59
N PRO A 53 8.80 -16.54 -5.33
CA PRO A 53 9.68 -16.58 -4.18
C PRO A 53 10.61 -15.36 -4.27
N CYS A 54 10.87 -14.73 -3.12
CA CYS A 54 11.71 -13.56 -3.15
C CYS A 54 13.12 -13.90 -3.65
N SER A 55 13.67 -13.05 -4.52
CA SER A 55 14.99 -13.21 -5.12
C SER A 55 15.91 -12.08 -4.68
N ASP A 56 17.13 -12.43 -4.26
CA ASP A 56 18.15 -11.45 -3.89
C ASP A 56 18.57 -10.59 -5.09
N THR A 57 18.56 -11.15 -6.30
CA THR A 57 18.87 -10.39 -7.52
C THR A 57 17.82 -9.32 -7.76
N HIS A 58 16.55 -9.70 -7.72
CA HIS A 58 15.44 -8.76 -7.89
C HIS A 58 15.42 -7.72 -6.76
N SER A 59 15.75 -8.13 -5.54
CA SER A 59 15.91 -7.23 -4.39
C SER A 59 16.95 -6.14 -4.62
N ARG A 60 18.10 -6.50 -5.19
CA ARG A 60 19.17 -5.56 -5.53
C ARG A 60 18.75 -4.62 -6.67
N GLU A 61 17.98 -5.09 -7.65
CA GLU A 61 17.44 -4.26 -8.73
C GLU A 61 16.50 -3.17 -8.17
N ILE A 62 15.63 -3.52 -7.23
CA ILE A 62 14.71 -2.59 -6.57
C ILE A 62 15.49 -1.51 -5.80
N ILE A 63 16.46 -1.92 -4.99
CA ILE A 63 17.33 -0.98 -4.25
C ILE A 63 18.10 -0.08 -5.23
N SER A 64 18.60 -0.64 -6.33
CA SER A 64 19.27 0.15 -7.37
C SER A 64 18.34 1.16 -8.04
N SER A 65 17.07 0.81 -8.27
CA SER A 65 16.06 1.71 -8.81
C SER A 65 15.80 2.89 -7.87
N ILE A 66 15.61 2.62 -6.58
CA ILE A 66 15.43 3.65 -5.54
C ILE A 66 16.66 4.56 -5.47
N CYS A 67 17.87 4.00 -5.48
CA CYS A 67 19.09 4.80 -5.48
C CYS A 67 19.28 5.62 -6.75
N SER A 68 18.76 5.18 -7.89
CA SER A 68 18.71 5.98 -9.11
C SER A 68 17.78 7.18 -8.96
N LEU A 69 16.57 6.98 -8.43
CA LEU A 69 15.62 8.06 -8.14
C LEU A 69 16.20 9.07 -7.16
N TYR A 70 16.87 8.61 -6.10
CA TYR A 70 17.52 9.49 -5.13
C TYR A 70 18.62 10.34 -5.78
N LYS A 71 19.48 9.73 -6.61
CA LYS A 71 20.55 10.44 -7.34
C LYS A 71 20.01 11.47 -8.35
N LYS A 72 18.81 11.25 -8.89
CA LYS A 72 18.11 12.21 -9.74
C LYS A 72 17.40 13.32 -8.96
N GLY A 73 17.34 13.22 -7.64
CA GLY A 73 16.58 14.15 -6.79
C GLY A 73 15.06 13.98 -6.91
N GLU A 74 14.58 12.79 -7.28
CA GLU A 74 13.14 12.51 -7.41
C GLU A 74 12.52 11.97 -6.10
N ILE A 75 13.35 11.53 -5.15
CA ILE A 75 12.95 11.10 -3.81
C ILE A 75 13.95 11.59 -2.77
N VAL A 76 13.52 11.67 -1.51
CA VAL A 76 14.36 12.02 -0.35
C VAL A 76 13.97 11.18 0.88
N GLY A 77 14.86 11.07 1.86
CA GLY A 77 14.61 10.40 3.14
C GLY A 77 15.91 10.10 3.89
N ASP A 78 15.84 9.85 5.20
CA ASP A 78 17.03 9.78 6.07
C ASP A 78 17.89 8.55 5.74
N LEU A 79 17.25 7.48 5.25
CA LEU A 79 17.93 6.26 4.84
C LEU A 79 18.50 6.30 3.41
N CYS A 80 18.15 7.28 2.57
CA CYS A 80 18.60 7.32 1.17
C CYS A 80 20.13 7.47 1.07
N GLU A 81 20.71 8.41 1.82
CA GLU A 81 22.15 8.68 1.81
C GLU A 81 22.96 7.50 2.42
N PRO A 82 22.59 6.96 3.61
CA PRO A 82 23.15 5.72 4.16
C PRO A 82 23.08 4.51 3.24
N LEU A 83 21.97 4.32 2.53
CA LEU A 83 21.72 3.16 1.66
C LEU A 83 22.48 3.27 0.33
N CYS A 84 22.42 4.43 -0.32
CA CYS A 84 22.83 4.58 -1.71
C CYS A 84 24.28 5.04 -1.90
N ASN A 85 24.79 5.86 -0.98
CA ASN A 85 26.11 6.48 -1.12
C ASN A 85 27.08 5.98 -0.05
N LYS A 86 26.70 6.07 1.24
CA LYS A 86 27.61 5.76 2.36
C LYS A 86 27.75 4.26 2.65
N LYS A 87 26.85 3.42 2.13
CA LYS A 87 26.79 1.96 2.39
C LYS A 87 26.77 1.62 3.88
N LEU A 88 26.14 2.48 4.68
CA LEU A 88 25.91 2.24 6.11
C LEU A 88 24.71 1.31 6.33
N VAL A 89 23.83 1.17 5.32
CA VAL A 89 22.76 0.18 5.28
C VAL A 89 22.99 -0.71 4.07
N GLN A 90 23.32 -1.98 4.30
CA GLN A 90 23.74 -2.91 3.24
C GLN A 90 22.79 -4.10 3.13
N PHE A 91 22.32 -4.37 1.92
CA PHE A 91 21.47 -5.53 1.64
C PHE A 91 22.22 -6.84 1.86
N VAL A 92 21.63 -7.73 2.67
CA VAL A 92 22.14 -9.08 2.93
C VAL A 92 21.38 -10.11 2.10
N ARG A 93 20.07 -10.22 2.35
CA ARG A 93 19.19 -11.21 1.72
C ARG A 93 17.75 -10.75 1.76
N CYS A 94 16.94 -11.25 0.84
CA CYS A 94 15.52 -11.04 0.89
C CYS A 94 14.84 -11.87 1.98
N LEU A 95 13.78 -11.31 2.56
CA LEU A 95 12.92 -12.00 3.50
C LEU A 95 11.56 -12.33 2.88
N ASN A 96 10.89 -11.36 2.22
CA ASN A 96 9.55 -11.59 1.68
C ASN A 96 9.11 -10.52 0.66
N TYR A 97 8.28 -10.93 -0.31
CA TYR A 97 7.39 -10.06 -1.08
C TYR A 97 5.95 -10.40 -0.70
N LYS A 98 5.25 -9.50 0.01
CA LYS A 98 3.84 -9.74 0.38
C LYS A 98 3.01 -8.50 0.15
N HIS A 99 1.97 -8.60 -0.69
CA HIS A 99 1.00 -7.52 -0.95
C HIS A 99 1.67 -6.16 -1.22
N GLY A 100 2.59 -6.11 -2.19
CA GLY A 100 3.25 -4.85 -2.54
C GLY A 100 4.20 -4.29 -1.47
N LYS A 101 4.60 -5.08 -0.47
CA LYS A 101 5.64 -4.71 0.49
C LYS A 101 6.90 -5.53 0.23
N PHE A 102 8.02 -4.84 0.06
CA PHE A 102 9.35 -5.43 -0.02
C PHE A 102 10.03 -5.36 1.34
N VAL A 103 10.46 -6.52 1.80
CA VAL A 103 11.07 -6.67 3.12
C VAL A 103 12.38 -7.42 2.96
N VAL A 104 13.47 -6.76 3.36
CA VAL A 104 14.82 -7.30 3.23
C VAL A 104 15.59 -7.21 4.54
N HIS A 105 16.50 -8.15 4.72
CA HIS A 105 17.48 -8.10 5.79
C HIS A 105 18.65 -7.21 5.35
N VAL A 106 19.02 -6.28 6.22
CA VAL A 106 20.15 -5.38 6.01
C VAL A 106 21.10 -5.41 7.20
N GLU A 107 22.38 -5.19 6.94
CA GLU A 107 23.34 -4.82 7.97
C GLU A 107 23.34 -3.29 8.09
N CYS A 108 23.01 -2.79 9.28
CA CYS A 108 22.93 -1.38 9.56
C CYS A 108 24.06 -0.96 10.50
N THR A 109 24.97 -0.13 10.01
CA THR A 109 26.19 0.30 10.68
C THR A 109 26.05 1.76 11.11
N GLN A 110 26.29 2.04 12.39
CA GLN A 110 26.30 3.38 13.01
C GLN A 110 24.95 4.14 13.03
N ILE A 111 24.06 3.92 12.05
CA ILE A 111 22.76 4.59 11.94
C ILE A 111 21.74 3.99 12.92
N CYS A 112 21.60 2.66 12.93
CA CYS A 112 20.60 2.00 13.77
C CYS A 112 21.05 1.84 15.23
N LYS A 113 22.37 1.78 15.46
CA LYS A 113 22.99 1.76 16.77
C LYS A 113 24.37 2.40 16.68
N GLN A 114 24.63 3.37 17.55
CA GLN A 114 25.88 4.13 17.53
C GLN A 114 27.07 3.19 17.75
N HIS A 115 28.11 3.33 16.91
CA HIS A 115 29.35 2.53 16.94
C HIS A 115 29.21 1.02 16.72
N GLU A 116 28.06 0.52 16.29
CA GLU A 116 27.85 -0.91 16.07
C GLU A 116 27.24 -1.20 14.70
N THR A 117 27.47 -2.42 14.21
CA THR A 117 26.74 -3.00 13.08
C THR A 117 25.72 -3.98 13.63
N VAL A 118 24.45 -3.73 13.34
CA VAL A 118 23.34 -4.56 13.81
C VAL A 118 22.53 -5.10 12.63
N PRO A 119 22.00 -6.33 12.72
CA PRO A 119 21.02 -6.81 11.75
C PRO A 119 19.73 -5.99 11.90
N ALA A 120 19.20 -5.53 10.77
CA ALA A 120 17.96 -4.76 10.71
C ALA A 120 17.08 -5.21 9.55
N VAL A 121 15.81 -4.82 9.60
CA VAL A 121 14.86 -5.08 8.52
C VAL A 121 14.55 -3.77 7.81
N LEU A 122 14.85 -3.72 6.52
CA LEU A 122 14.44 -2.62 5.66
C LEU A 122 13.14 -2.99 4.97
N LYS A 123 12.16 -2.11 5.09
CA LYS A 123 10.84 -2.26 4.50
C LYS A 123 10.56 -1.09 3.58
N MET A 124 10.04 -1.38 2.40
CA MET A 124 9.59 -0.37 1.44
C MET A 124 8.37 -0.88 0.67
N ILE A 125 7.69 0.04 -0.02
CA ILE A 125 6.59 -0.30 -0.91
C ILE A 125 7.19 -0.77 -2.25
N HIS A 126 6.78 -1.95 -2.68
CA HIS A 126 7.16 -2.69 -3.89
C HIS A 126 5.93 -3.27 -4.60
N GLU A 127 4.75 -2.69 -4.41
CA GLU A 127 3.89 -2.58 -5.59
C GLU A 127 4.70 -1.70 -6.51
N ASP A 128 4.99 -2.21 -7.72
CA ASP A 128 5.82 -1.56 -8.73
C ASP A 128 5.88 -0.07 -8.44
N VAL A 129 7.07 0.52 -8.29
CA VAL A 129 7.23 1.98 -8.44
C VAL A 129 6.86 2.39 -9.89
N SER A 130 5.98 1.64 -10.56
CA SER A 130 4.94 2.09 -11.46
C SER A 130 4.46 3.46 -11.01
N ASN A 131 4.44 4.32 -12.02
CA ASN A 131 3.80 5.62 -11.99
C ASN A 131 2.48 5.66 -11.21
N ASN A 132 1.74 4.56 -11.06
CA ASN A 132 0.43 4.55 -10.40
C ASN A 132 0.47 4.93 -8.90
N THR A 133 1.34 4.34 -8.06
CA THR A 133 1.35 4.67 -6.62
C THR A 133 1.82 6.11 -6.38
N LEU A 134 2.83 6.55 -7.13
CA LEU A 134 3.29 7.94 -7.07
C LEU A 134 2.21 8.89 -7.60
N LYS A 135 1.50 8.54 -8.68
CA LYS A 135 0.35 9.32 -9.19
C LYS A 135 -0.79 9.41 -8.19
N GLU A 136 -1.08 8.34 -7.45
CA GLU A 136 -2.09 8.36 -6.38
C GLU A 136 -1.69 9.33 -5.28
N ILE A 137 -0.43 9.28 -4.84
CA ILE A 137 0.10 10.25 -3.86
C ILE A 137 0.03 11.68 -4.43
N ASP A 138 0.46 11.88 -5.67
CA ASP A 138 0.44 13.19 -6.32
C ASP A 138 -0.99 13.73 -6.44
N LYS A 139 -1.97 12.86 -6.70
CA LYS A 139 -3.40 13.19 -6.71
C LYS A 139 -3.92 13.57 -5.33
N GLU A 140 -3.59 12.80 -4.30
CA GLU A 140 -3.97 13.08 -2.91
C GLU A 140 -3.41 14.44 -2.46
N LEU A 141 -2.13 14.70 -2.73
CA LEU A 141 -1.48 15.97 -2.42
C LEU A 141 -2.10 17.13 -3.21
N SER A 142 -2.41 16.92 -4.49
CA SER A 142 -2.99 17.96 -5.35
C SER A 142 -4.38 18.41 -4.91
N ILE A 143 -5.20 17.49 -4.37
CA ILE A 143 -6.51 17.83 -3.81
C ILE A 143 -6.35 18.83 -2.66
N HIS A 144 -5.36 18.62 -1.80
CA HIS A 144 -5.09 19.46 -0.63
C HIS A 144 -4.38 20.77 -0.99
N MET A 145 -3.70 20.80 -2.14
CA MET A 145 -3.10 22.01 -2.72
C MET A 145 -4.09 22.82 -3.57
N HIS A 146 -5.36 22.38 -3.69
CA HIS A 146 -6.37 22.95 -4.59
C HIS A 146 -5.94 23.02 -6.07
N LEU A 147 -5.07 22.10 -6.51
CA LEU A 147 -4.53 22.05 -7.89
C LEU A 147 -5.39 21.19 -8.83
N GLN A 148 -6.71 21.18 -8.63
CA GLN A 148 -7.65 20.24 -9.25
C GLN A 148 -7.63 20.20 -10.79
N ASP A 149 -7.17 21.27 -11.45
CA ASP A 149 -7.16 21.37 -12.92
C ASP A 149 -5.94 20.74 -13.62
N LYS A 150 -4.95 20.17 -12.89
CA LYS A 150 -3.69 19.67 -13.48
C LYS A 150 -3.18 18.32 -12.97
N ILE A 151 -4.06 17.43 -12.51
CA ILE A 151 -3.69 16.14 -11.88
C ILE A 151 -2.72 15.31 -12.75
N ASP A 152 -2.86 15.32 -14.07
CA ASP A 152 -2.01 14.51 -14.97
C ASP A 152 -0.65 15.16 -15.33
N THR A 153 -0.37 16.38 -14.89
CA THR A 153 0.83 17.17 -15.31
C THR A 153 1.52 17.89 -14.15
N ILE A 154 1.41 17.36 -12.93
CA ILE A 154 2.05 17.97 -11.76
C ILE A 154 3.57 17.90 -11.92
N ASN A 155 4.19 19.06 -12.17
CA ASN A 155 5.64 19.16 -12.14
C ASN A 155 6.10 19.18 -10.68
N ILE A 156 6.59 18.03 -10.20
CA ILE A 156 7.07 17.85 -8.82
C ILE A 156 8.24 18.78 -8.44
N HIS A 157 8.99 19.27 -9.43
CA HIS A 157 10.11 20.18 -9.21
C HIS A 157 9.68 21.65 -9.11
N ALA A 158 8.51 22.00 -9.63
CA ALA A 158 8.03 23.39 -9.70
C ALA A 158 7.00 23.74 -8.62
N ASN A 159 6.44 22.73 -7.94
CA ASN A 159 5.37 22.91 -6.97
C ASN A 159 5.87 22.78 -5.52
N THR A 160 5.22 23.52 -4.63
CA THR A 160 5.49 23.50 -3.19
C THR A 160 4.19 23.34 -2.42
N ILE A 161 4.25 22.71 -1.25
CA ILE A 161 3.13 22.57 -0.32
C ILE A 161 3.49 23.26 1.00
N THR A 162 2.50 23.84 1.67
CA THR A 162 2.71 24.49 2.96
C THR A 162 2.71 23.45 4.09
N ALA A 163 3.38 23.79 5.19
CA ALA A 163 3.38 22.98 6.41
C ALA A 163 1.94 22.81 6.95
N GLU A 164 1.13 23.87 6.84
CA GLU A 164 -0.28 23.84 7.24
C GLU A 164 -1.10 22.82 6.43
N SER A 165 -1.02 22.84 5.10
CA SER A 165 -1.74 21.89 4.25
C SER A 165 -1.30 20.45 4.51
N LEU A 166 0.01 20.23 4.67
CA LEU A 166 0.53 18.89 4.98
C LEU A 166 0.12 18.41 6.38
N SER A 167 0.10 19.31 7.36
CA SER A 167 -0.37 19.04 8.72
C SER A 167 -1.85 18.68 8.74
N LEU A 168 -2.71 19.41 8.02
CA LEU A 168 -4.15 19.10 7.93
C LEU A 168 -4.39 17.70 7.35
N LEU A 169 -3.68 17.35 6.27
CA LEU A 169 -3.74 16.03 5.64
C LEU A 169 -3.37 14.90 6.63
N ILE A 170 -2.34 15.11 7.46
CA ILE A 170 -1.95 14.17 8.51
C ILE A 170 -3.01 14.08 9.60
N GLN A 171 -3.57 15.21 10.02
CA GLN A 171 -4.59 15.27 11.06
C GLN A 171 -5.84 14.52 10.63
N ASP A 172 -6.31 14.73 9.40
CA ASP A 172 -7.46 14.02 8.83
C ASP A 172 -7.21 12.50 8.76
N LEU A 173 -5.99 12.09 8.38
CA LEU A 173 -5.61 10.67 8.37
C LEU A 173 -5.61 10.06 9.77
N LEU A 174 -5.02 10.73 10.76
CA LEU A 174 -4.95 10.21 12.13
C LEU A 174 -6.30 10.23 12.85
N ALA A 175 -7.12 11.25 12.59
CA ALA A 175 -8.47 11.34 13.11
C ALA A 175 -9.37 10.24 12.54
N SER A 176 -9.29 9.99 11.22
CA SER A 176 -10.10 8.96 10.57
C SER A 176 -9.70 7.53 10.93
N GLU A 177 -8.41 7.23 11.04
CA GLU A 177 -7.91 5.87 11.30
C GLU A 177 -7.86 5.52 12.79
N TYR A 178 -7.53 6.49 13.66
CA TYR A 178 -7.26 6.24 15.08
C TYR A 178 -8.12 7.07 16.04
N GLY A 179 -8.91 8.02 15.54
CA GLY A 179 -9.65 8.97 16.40
C GLY A 179 -8.72 9.92 17.16
N ILE A 180 -7.49 10.13 16.67
CA ILE A 180 -6.50 10.99 17.33
C ILE A 180 -6.64 12.40 16.76
N THR A 181 -6.85 13.36 17.66
CA THR A 181 -6.76 14.80 17.35
C THR A 181 -5.52 15.40 18.01
N PRO A 182 -4.87 16.39 17.38
CA PRO A 182 -3.73 17.07 18.00
C PRO A 182 -4.12 17.76 19.30
N ARG A 183 -3.22 17.77 20.26
CA ARG A 183 -3.36 18.65 21.43
C ARG A 183 -3.14 20.11 21.01
N GLU A 184 -3.64 21.05 21.81
CA GLU A 184 -3.41 22.48 21.58
C GLU A 184 -1.90 22.78 21.49
N GLY A 185 -1.46 23.40 20.39
CA GLY A 185 -0.05 23.69 20.12
C GLY A 185 0.81 22.49 19.70
N GLN A 186 0.24 21.30 19.51
CA GLN A 186 0.99 20.13 19.05
C GLN A 186 1.16 20.15 17.52
N ASP A 187 2.41 20.19 17.09
CA ASP A 187 2.76 20.06 15.68
C ASP A 187 2.87 18.59 15.27
N MET A 188 1.88 18.13 14.50
CA MET A 188 1.83 16.73 14.04
C MET A 188 2.94 16.38 13.04
N LEU A 189 3.51 17.37 12.33
CA LEU A 189 4.67 17.13 11.47
C LEU A 189 5.88 16.76 12.33
N ASN A 190 6.10 17.51 13.42
CA ASN A 190 7.18 17.24 14.35
C ASN A 190 7.03 15.87 15.03
N VAL A 191 5.79 15.50 15.42
CA VAL A 191 5.51 14.19 16.03
C VAL A 191 5.84 13.04 15.08
N LEU A 192 5.54 13.18 13.78
CA LEU A 192 5.81 12.13 12.81
C LEU A 192 7.23 12.15 12.27
N TRP A 193 7.92 13.30 12.29
CA TRP A 193 9.25 13.47 11.73
C TRP A 193 10.00 14.62 12.42
N ASP A 194 10.84 14.29 13.39
CA ASP A 194 11.52 15.24 14.27
C ASP A 194 12.43 16.25 13.52
N GLU A 195 12.89 15.92 12.32
CA GLU A 195 13.79 16.75 11.51
C GLU A 195 13.12 17.40 10.29
N TYR A 196 11.79 17.49 10.24
CA TYR A 196 11.10 17.92 9.02
C TYR A 196 11.46 19.36 8.66
N GLY A 197 11.76 20.21 9.65
CA GLY A 197 12.15 21.61 9.47
C GLY A 197 13.35 21.81 8.54
N ASN A 198 14.26 20.82 8.45
CA ASN A 198 15.41 20.88 7.54
C ASN A 198 15.01 20.85 6.06
N TYR A 199 13.79 20.40 5.76
CA TYR A 199 13.25 20.27 4.41
C TYR A 199 12.29 21.39 4.01
N PHE A 200 12.05 22.36 4.91
CA PHE A 200 11.17 23.50 4.66
C PHE A 200 11.98 24.79 4.45
N THR A 201 11.55 25.58 3.46
CA THR A 201 12.04 26.93 3.23
C THR A 201 10.95 27.90 3.64
N GLY A 202 11.03 28.43 4.87
CA GLY A 202 9.94 29.20 5.47
C GLY A 202 8.77 28.28 5.85
N THR A 203 7.58 28.53 5.28
CA THR A 203 6.37 27.75 5.58
C THR A 203 6.06 26.67 4.53
N SER A 204 6.89 26.51 3.51
CA SER A 204 6.65 25.55 2.43
C SER A 204 7.84 24.63 2.16
N THR A 205 7.52 23.48 1.56
CA THR A 205 8.49 22.48 1.12
C THR A 205 8.21 22.08 -0.32
N ASN A 206 9.21 21.53 -1.00
CA ASN A 206 9.04 21.03 -2.36
C ASN A 206 8.16 19.77 -2.37
N LEU A 207 7.51 19.52 -3.51
CA LEU A 207 6.60 18.38 -3.63
C LEU A 207 7.34 17.02 -3.58
N ILE A 208 8.63 16.98 -3.90
CA ILE A 208 9.46 15.77 -3.78
C ILE A 208 9.53 15.29 -2.33
N PHE A 209 9.80 16.21 -1.40
CA PHE A 209 9.82 15.92 0.03
C PHE A 209 8.42 15.52 0.49
N ALA A 210 7.39 16.32 0.18
CA ALA A 210 6.03 16.02 0.61
C ALA A 210 5.54 14.65 0.12
N ARG A 211 5.86 14.28 -1.12
CA ARG A 211 5.57 12.96 -1.69
C ARG A 211 6.31 11.85 -0.98
N SER A 212 7.62 12.02 -0.75
CA SER A 212 8.45 11.03 -0.06
C SER A 212 7.96 10.82 1.37
N PHE A 213 7.73 11.91 2.09
CA PHE A 213 7.17 11.92 3.43
C PHE A 213 5.78 11.26 3.48
N TRP A 214 4.87 11.63 2.59
CA TRP A 214 3.52 11.06 2.55
C TRP A 214 3.53 9.55 2.24
N SER A 215 4.45 9.08 1.39
CA SER A 215 4.63 7.66 1.12
C SER A 215 4.96 6.83 2.36
N VAL A 216 5.67 7.42 3.32
CA VAL A 216 6.04 6.79 4.59
C VAL A 216 4.88 6.90 5.58
N VAL A 217 4.26 8.08 5.71
CA VAL A 217 3.13 8.32 6.61
C VAL A 217 1.92 7.46 6.27
N ARG A 218 1.66 7.13 5.00
CA ARG A 218 0.58 6.20 4.63
C ARG A 218 0.75 4.79 5.21
N GLN A 219 1.94 4.41 5.65
CA GLN A 219 2.18 3.11 6.27
C GLN A 219 1.73 3.11 7.75
N ASN A 220 0.78 2.23 8.07
CA ASN A 220 0.25 2.09 9.43
C ASN A 220 1.35 1.82 10.47
N GLU A 221 2.34 0.99 10.11
CA GLU A 221 3.42 0.64 11.03
C GLU A 221 4.30 1.85 11.37
N TYR A 222 4.54 2.74 10.40
CA TYR A 222 5.26 3.99 10.64
C TYR A 222 4.48 4.91 11.58
N ARG A 223 3.21 5.19 11.28
CA ARG A 223 2.37 6.09 12.10
C ARG A 223 2.28 5.60 13.54
N ILE A 224 1.97 4.32 13.73
CA ILE A 224 1.86 3.75 15.07
C ILE A 224 3.19 3.89 15.82
N SER A 225 4.31 3.57 15.18
CA SER A 225 5.62 3.68 15.84
C SER A 225 6.02 5.10 16.23
N LYS A 226 5.60 6.11 15.45
CA LYS A 226 5.91 7.51 15.72
C LYS A 226 4.97 8.13 16.74
N VAL A 227 3.68 7.86 16.62
CA VAL A 227 2.65 8.38 17.54
C VAL A 227 2.76 7.74 18.92
N PHE A 228 3.17 6.47 18.99
CA PHE A 228 3.32 5.73 20.25
C PHE A 228 4.79 5.39 20.55
N SER A 229 5.72 6.23 20.09
CA SER A 229 7.17 6.03 20.24
C SER A 229 7.63 5.94 21.69
N ASP A 230 6.90 6.57 22.61
CA ASP A 230 7.14 6.52 24.06
C ASP A 230 6.87 5.13 24.67
N TRP A 231 6.26 4.20 23.93
CA TRP A 231 5.90 2.89 24.44
C TRP A 231 6.96 1.86 24.04
N ASP A 232 7.63 1.27 25.03
CA ASP A 232 8.69 0.27 24.85
C ASP A 232 8.28 -1.01 24.08
N VAL A 233 6.99 -1.17 23.77
CA VAL A 233 6.46 -2.32 23.01
C VAL A 233 6.67 -2.20 21.50
N PHE A 234 6.93 -0.99 20.98
CA PHE A 234 7.11 -0.78 19.55
C PHE A 234 8.58 -0.81 19.15
N PRO A 235 8.93 -1.43 18.00
CA PRO A 235 10.29 -1.41 17.51
C PRO A 235 10.70 0.02 17.11
N LYS A 236 11.99 0.33 17.27
CA LYS A 236 12.56 1.58 16.73
C LYS A 236 12.47 1.56 15.21
N ILE A 237 11.74 2.53 14.65
CA ILE A 237 11.59 2.71 13.20
C ILE A 237 12.38 3.93 12.74
N TYR A 238 13.12 3.76 11.65
CA TYR A 238 13.84 4.81 10.94
C TYR A 238 13.14 5.04 9.60
N GLY A 239 12.87 6.30 9.25
CA GLY A 239 12.05 6.73 8.12
C GLY A 239 12.86 7.27 6.95
#